data_AF-A0A7D8Z6M6-F1
#
_entry.id   AF-A0A7D8Z6M6-F1
#
_cell.length_a   1.000
_cell.length_b   1.000
_cell.length_c   1.000
_cell.angle_alpha   90.00
_cell.angle_beta   90.00
_cell.angle_gamma   90.00
#
_symmetry.space_group_name_H-M   'P 1'
#
loop_
_entity.id
_entity.type
_entity.pdbx_description
1 polymer ?
#
loop_
_entity_poly.entity_id
_entity_poly.type
_entity_poly.pdbx_seq_one_letter_code
_entity_poly.pdbx_strand_id
1 'polypeptide(L)'
;MNTVFDGFLTSLENAKAHNERLATRVKETRALLDTYVALVGQTHHTQKLLLNPKWTGAAGDAAALAEAERARLEAEERAAEQARREEEERAAAAARAEAEAEAAARRAAEAKPTRGRGIARGSGIARGSARGRGAAASSGIPSRTVRPTSAASGRRPASGASAASTVSTTAGGTMGRYGHVQSSGYGPRPRGS
;
A
#
# COMPACT_ATOMS: atom_id res chain seq x y z
N MET A 1 64.15 -55.97 2.96
CA MET A 1 62.92 -55.83 3.77
C MET A 1 62.26 -54.47 3.57
N ASN A 2 62.91 -53.34 3.86
CA ASN A 2 62.25 -52.01 3.81
C ASN A 2 61.59 -51.65 2.47
N THR A 3 62.20 -52.04 1.34
CA THR A 3 61.70 -51.75 -0.02
C THR A 3 60.27 -52.24 -0.30
N VAL A 4 59.82 -53.33 0.33
CA VAL A 4 58.45 -53.86 0.13
C VAL A 4 57.44 -53.02 0.92
N PHE A 5 57.82 -52.54 2.10
CA PHE A 5 56.99 -51.64 2.90
C PHE A 5 56.88 -50.24 2.24
N ASP A 6 57.98 -49.71 1.69
CA ASP A 6 57.95 -48.46 0.91
C ASP A 6 57.07 -48.58 -0.34
N GLY A 7 57.13 -49.72 -1.03
CA GLY A 7 56.25 -50.02 -2.17
C GLY A 7 54.77 -50.08 -1.77
N PHE A 8 54.46 -50.69 -0.61
CA PHE A 8 53.10 -50.76 -0.08
C PHE A 8 52.58 -49.38 0.36
N LEU A 9 53.40 -48.58 1.05
CA LEU A 9 53.08 -47.19 1.40
C LEU A 9 52.80 -46.35 0.14
N THR A 10 53.66 -46.45 -0.87
CA THR A 10 53.47 -45.77 -2.17
C THR A 10 52.18 -46.22 -2.87
N SER A 11 51.84 -47.51 -2.79
CA SER A 11 50.57 -48.04 -3.31
C SER A 11 49.35 -47.47 -2.58
N LEU A 12 49.40 -47.35 -1.25
CA LEU A 12 48.35 -46.73 -0.44
C LEU A 12 48.19 -45.23 -0.73
N GLU A 13 49.29 -44.48 -0.86
CA GLU A 13 49.30 -43.07 -1.26
C GLU A 13 48.65 -42.88 -2.64
N ASN A 14 49.01 -43.73 -3.60
CA ASN A 14 48.43 -43.73 -4.95
C ASN A 14 46.93 -44.10 -4.94
N ALA A 15 46.52 -45.08 -4.13
CA ALA A 15 45.12 -45.46 -3.97
C ALA A 15 44.28 -44.34 -3.33
N LYS A 16 44.83 -43.65 -2.32
CA LYS A 16 44.21 -42.46 -1.73
C LYS A 16 44.03 -41.34 -2.76
N ALA A 17 45.10 -40.98 -3.48
CA ALA A 17 45.03 -39.96 -4.53
C ALA A 17 44.07 -40.36 -5.68
N HIS A 18 43.92 -41.65 -5.98
CA HIS A 18 42.91 -42.13 -6.92
C HIS A 18 41.49 -41.96 -6.38
N ASN A 19 41.23 -42.32 -5.13
CA ASN A 19 39.93 -42.14 -4.47
C ASN A 19 39.53 -40.66 -4.37
N GLU A 20 40.47 -39.76 -4.10
CA GLU A 20 40.21 -38.31 -4.12
C GLU A 20 39.77 -37.83 -5.51
N ARG A 21 40.44 -38.28 -6.58
CA ARG A 21 40.04 -37.98 -7.98
C ARG A 21 38.67 -38.56 -8.33
N LEU A 22 38.37 -39.79 -7.88
CA LEU A 22 37.03 -40.38 -8.07
C LEU A 22 35.95 -39.59 -7.34
N ALA A 23 36.21 -39.18 -6.08
CA ALA A 23 35.27 -38.37 -5.30
C ALA A 23 34.99 -37.01 -5.96
N THR A 24 35.99 -36.38 -6.58
CA THR A 24 35.79 -35.16 -7.39
C THR A 24 34.94 -35.43 -8.63
N ARG A 25 35.25 -36.48 -9.41
CA ARG A 25 34.44 -36.85 -10.60
C ARG A 25 33.00 -37.18 -10.26
N VAL A 26 32.74 -37.86 -9.14
CA VAL A 26 31.37 -38.16 -8.67
C VAL A 26 30.60 -36.89 -8.26
N LYS A 27 31.28 -35.87 -7.72
CA LYS A 27 30.67 -34.56 -7.47
C LYS A 27 30.34 -33.82 -8.77
N GLU A 28 31.25 -33.86 -9.74
CA GLU A 28 31.06 -33.25 -11.07
C GLU A 28 29.90 -33.90 -11.83
N THR A 29 29.83 -35.24 -11.89
CA THR A 29 28.74 -35.95 -12.56
C THR A 29 27.40 -35.76 -11.85
N ARG A 30 27.40 -35.66 -10.51
CA ARG A 30 26.20 -35.27 -9.76
C ARG A 30 25.72 -33.86 -10.14
N ALA A 31 26.62 -32.88 -10.24
CA ALA A 31 26.24 -31.52 -10.65
C ALA A 31 25.67 -31.49 -12.10
N LEU A 32 26.20 -32.32 -13.00
CA LEU A 32 25.65 -32.49 -14.35
C LEU A 32 24.27 -33.18 -14.33
N LEU A 33 24.05 -34.14 -13.44
CA LEU A 33 22.75 -34.79 -13.27
C LEU A 33 21.71 -33.83 -12.67
N ASP A 34 22.10 -33.03 -11.67
CA ASP A 34 21.26 -32.02 -11.04
C ASP A 34 20.83 -30.94 -12.06
N THR A 35 21.74 -30.49 -12.94
CA THR A 35 21.40 -29.56 -14.04
C THR A 35 20.53 -30.20 -15.13
N TYR A 36 20.74 -31.48 -15.46
CA TYR A 36 19.86 -32.22 -16.38
C TYR A 36 18.43 -32.36 -15.82
N VAL A 37 18.28 -32.71 -14.54
CA VAL A 37 16.97 -32.78 -13.87
C VAL A 37 16.30 -31.40 -13.85
N ALA A 38 17.04 -30.33 -13.57
CA ALA A 38 16.52 -28.97 -13.64
C ALA A 38 16.05 -28.58 -15.05
N LEU A 39 16.82 -28.94 -16.09
CA LEU A 39 16.47 -28.70 -17.50
C LEU A 39 15.18 -29.44 -17.89
N VAL A 40 15.07 -30.73 -17.56
CA VAL A 40 13.86 -31.52 -17.83
C VAL A 40 12.64 -30.99 -17.05
N GLY A 41 12.85 -30.55 -15.81
CA GLY A 41 11.82 -29.86 -15.03
C GLY A 41 11.31 -28.59 -15.72
N GLN A 42 12.23 -27.79 -16.27
CA GLN A 42 11.89 -26.58 -17.02
C GLN A 42 11.19 -26.89 -18.35
N THR A 43 11.62 -27.90 -19.13
CA THR A 43 10.97 -28.25 -20.40
C THR A 43 9.56 -28.81 -20.20
N HIS A 44 9.35 -29.61 -19.15
CA HIS A 44 8.01 -30.07 -18.78
C HIS A 44 7.11 -28.92 -18.27
N HIS A 45 7.68 -27.93 -17.58
CA HIS A 45 6.97 -26.72 -17.19
C HIS A 45 6.56 -25.86 -18.40
N THR A 46 7.47 -25.62 -19.35
CA THR A 46 7.16 -24.86 -20.57
C THR A 46 6.18 -25.60 -21.47
N GLN A 47 6.28 -26.93 -21.59
CA GLN A 47 5.26 -27.76 -22.27
C GLN A 47 3.88 -27.59 -21.62
N LYS A 48 3.80 -27.64 -20.29
CA LYS A 48 2.53 -27.42 -19.56
C LYS A 48 1.96 -26.02 -19.73
N LEU A 49 2.81 -24.99 -19.90
CA LEU A 49 2.37 -23.64 -20.24
C LEU A 49 1.84 -23.58 -21.67
N LEU A 50 2.60 -24.10 -22.64
CA LEU A 50 2.22 -24.13 -24.07
C LEU A 50 0.90 -24.88 -24.34
N LEU A 51 0.61 -25.94 -23.59
CA LEU A 51 -0.64 -26.70 -23.71
C LEU A 51 -1.80 -26.08 -22.90
N ASN A 52 -1.57 -25.03 -22.11
CA ASN A 52 -2.63 -24.40 -21.32
C ASN A 52 -3.39 -23.35 -22.18
N PRO A 53 -4.67 -23.58 -22.55
CA PRO A 53 -5.41 -22.65 -23.40
C PRO A 53 -5.71 -21.30 -22.73
N LYS A 54 -5.46 -21.16 -21.42
CA LYS A 54 -5.58 -19.89 -20.68
C LYS A 54 -4.29 -19.07 -20.69
N TRP A 55 -3.18 -19.61 -21.19
CA TRP A 55 -1.92 -18.88 -21.24
C TRP A 55 -1.84 -18.04 -22.51
N THR A 56 -2.04 -16.74 -22.37
CA THR A 56 -2.05 -15.74 -23.44
C THR A 56 -0.69 -15.05 -23.65
N GLY A 57 0.31 -15.41 -22.83
CA GLY A 57 1.67 -14.84 -22.88
C GLY A 57 1.73 -13.33 -22.61
N ALA A 58 2.90 -12.75 -22.88
CA ALA A 58 3.17 -11.34 -22.60
C ALA A 58 2.24 -10.36 -23.35
N ALA A 59 1.69 -10.76 -24.50
CA ALA A 59 0.71 -9.97 -25.23
C ALA A 59 -0.65 -9.90 -24.49
N GLY A 60 -1.07 -11.00 -23.88
CA GLY A 60 -2.25 -11.04 -23.01
C GLY A 60 -2.06 -10.25 -21.72
N ASP A 61 -0.88 -10.35 -21.09
CA ASP A 61 -0.53 -9.53 -19.92
C ASP A 61 -0.55 -8.03 -20.24
N ALA A 62 -0.02 -7.64 -21.41
CA ALA A 62 -0.05 -6.25 -21.89
C ALA A 62 -1.48 -5.76 -22.19
N ALA A 63 -2.32 -6.62 -22.78
CA ALA A 63 -3.73 -6.30 -23.03
C ALA A 63 -4.51 -6.11 -21.72
N ALA A 64 -4.33 -7.02 -20.75
CA ALA A 64 -4.97 -6.93 -19.43
C ALA A 64 -4.54 -5.68 -18.65
N LEU A 65 -3.27 -5.26 -18.78
CA LEU A 65 -2.78 -3.98 -18.23
C LEU A 65 -3.43 -2.78 -18.93
N ALA A 66 -3.51 -2.78 -20.26
CA ALA A 66 -4.15 -1.70 -21.02
C ALA A 66 -5.66 -1.58 -20.74
N GLU A 67 -6.36 -2.71 -20.55
CA GLU A 67 -7.76 -2.71 -20.12
C GLU A 67 -7.92 -2.18 -18.69
N ALA A 68 -7.03 -2.56 -17.76
CA ALA A 68 -7.03 -2.03 -16.40
C ALA A 68 -6.72 -0.52 -16.34
N GLU A 69 -5.84 -0.02 -17.22
CA GLU A 69 -5.58 1.42 -17.36
C GLU A 69 -6.78 2.17 -17.96
N ARG A 70 -7.43 1.64 -19.01
CA ARG A 70 -8.67 2.23 -19.55
C ARG A 70 -9.79 2.27 -18.52
N ALA A 71 -10.03 1.17 -17.81
CA ALA A 71 -11.04 1.11 -16.76
C ALA A 71 -10.77 2.10 -15.61
N ARG A 72 -9.50 2.43 -15.34
CA ARG A 72 -9.13 3.48 -14.38
C ARG A 72 -9.42 4.88 -14.91
N LEU A 73 -9.03 5.18 -16.16
CA LEU A 73 -9.29 6.47 -16.79
C LEU A 73 -10.80 6.74 -16.86
N GLU A 74 -11.60 5.77 -17.31
CA GLU A 74 -13.06 5.92 -17.33
C GLU A 74 -13.67 6.10 -15.93
N ALA A 75 -13.10 5.46 -14.90
CA ALA A 75 -13.55 5.64 -13.52
C ALA A 75 -13.19 7.03 -12.98
N GLU A 76 -12.03 7.57 -13.36
CA GLU A 76 -11.59 8.93 -13.02
C GLU A 76 -12.44 9.98 -13.74
N GLU A 77 -12.72 9.81 -15.03
CA GLU A 77 -13.63 10.68 -15.79
C GLU A 77 -15.05 10.68 -15.19
N ARG A 78 -15.60 9.49 -14.88
CA ARG A 78 -16.91 9.37 -14.23
C ARG A 78 -16.94 10.02 -12.84
N ALA A 79 -15.86 9.92 -12.06
CA ALA A 79 -15.74 10.61 -10.78
C ALA A 79 -15.63 12.14 -10.94
N ALA A 80 -14.89 12.62 -11.95
CA ALA A 80 -14.77 14.04 -12.25
C ALA A 80 -16.09 14.65 -12.75
N GLU A 81 -16.87 13.94 -13.55
CA GLU A 81 -18.22 14.35 -13.94
C GLU A 81 -19.18 14.43 -12.74
N GLN A 82 -19.13 13.44 -11.83
CA GLN A 82 -19.95 13.44 -10.62
C GLN A 82 -19.60 14.63 -9.72
N ALA A 83 -18.30 14.87 -9.48
CA ALA A 83 -17.83 16.02 -8.70
C ALA A 83 -18.30 17.36 -9.28
N ARG A 84 -18.27 17.53 -10.62
CA ARG A 84 -18.79 18.75 -11.29
C ARG A 84 -20.29 18.94 -11.07
N ARG A 85 -21.09 17.87 -11.21
CA ARG A 85 -22.54 17.93 -10.97
C ARG A 85 -22.84 18.29 -9.50
N GLU A 86 -22.11 17.71 -8.56
CA GLU A 86 -22.22 18.06 -7.14
C GLU A 86 -21.78 19.51 -6.83
N GLU A 87 -20.83 20.08 -7.58
CA GLU A 87 -20.46 21.50 -7.47
C GLU A 87 -21.54 22.42 -8.04
N GLU A 88 -22.09 22.09 -9.22
CA GLU A 88 -23.20 22.83 -9.84
C GLU A 88 -24.47 22.81 -8.98
N GLU A 89 -24.83 21.65 -8.40
CA GLU A 89 -25.95 21.52 -7.47
C GLU A 89 -25.74 22.32 -6.18
N ARG A 90 -24.53 22.31 -5.62
CA ARG A 90 -24.18 23.12 -4.43
C ARG A 90 -24.23 24.61 -4.74
N ALA A 91 -23.74 25.05 -5.90
CA ALA A 91 -23.81 26.45 -6.34
C ALA A 91 -25.27 26.89 -6.55
N ALA A 92 -26.09 26.06 -7.19
CA ALA A 92 -27.51 26.33 -7.39
C ALA A 92 -28.30 26.39 -6.06
N ALA A 93 -27.97 25.52 -5.09
CA ALA A 93 -28.55 25.55 -3.75
C ALA A 93 -28.14 26.81 -2.97
N ALA A 94 -26.87 27.22 -3.04
CA ALA A 94 -26.37 28.44 -2.42
C ALA A 94 -27.06 29.69 -3.00
N ALA A 95 -27.15 29.81 -4.32
CA ALA A 95 -27.81 30.93 -4.99
C ALA A 95 -29.31 31.04 -4.63
N ARG A 96 -30.01 29.91 -4.44
CA ARG A 96 -31.39 29.89 -3.94
C ARG A 96 -31.49 30.38 -2.49
N ALA A 97 -30.59 29.93 -1.62
CA ALA A 97 -30.55 30.36 -0.22
C ALA A 97 -30.26 31.87 -0.09
N GLU A 98 -29.35 32.41 -0.92
CA GLU A 98 -29.08 33.85 -0.97
C GLU A 98 -30.30 34.65 -1.47
N ALA A 99 -30.97 34.18 -2.53
CA ALA A 99 -32.19 34.82 -3.04
C ALA A 99 -33.35 34.81 -2.02
N GLU A 100 -33.54 33.71 -1.29
CA GLU A 100 -34.52 33.64 -0.20
C GLU A 100 -34.14 34.55 0.98
N ALA A 101 -32.85 34.62 1.33
CA ALA A 101 -32.36 35.52 2.38
C ALA A 101 -32.54 37.00 1.99
N GLU A 102 -32.27 37.37 0.73
CA GLU A 102 -32.48 38.73 0.24
C GLU A 102 -33.98 39.08 0.18
N ALA A 103 -34.84 38.17 -0.28
CA ALA A 103 -36.28 38.36 -0.27
C ALA A 103 -36.83 38.51 1.16
N ALA A 104 -36.33 37.73 2.11
CA ALA A 104 -36.67 37.85 3.53
C ALA A 104 -36.17 39.18 4.12
N ALA A 105 -34.96 39.62 3.78
CA ALA A 105 -34.41 40.91 4.21
C ALA A 105 -35.18 42.11 3.64
N ARG A 106 -35.55 42.07 2.35
CA ARG A 106 -36.42 43.07 1.70
C ARG A 106 -37.79 43.13 2.38
N ARG A 107 -38.41 41.99 2.63
CA ARG A 107 -39.70 41.90 3.35
C ARG A 107 -39.60 42.42 4.79
N ALA A 108 -38.47 42.19 5.47
CA ALA A 108 -38.21 42.74 6.81
C ALA A 108 -37.93 44.26 6.80
N ALA A 109 -37.33 44.79 5.74
CA ALA A 109 -37.10 46.22 5.55
C ALA A 109 -38.39 46.99 5.18
N GLU A 110 -39.27 46.39 4.37
CA GLU A 110 -40.62 46.90 4.11
C GLU A 110 -41.51 46.81 5.35
N ALA A 111 -41.32 45.80 6.20
CA ALA A 111 -41.91 45.69 7.54
C ALA A 111 -41.27 46.66 8.55
N LYS A 112 -41.20 47.96 8.21
CA LYS A 112 -40.67 49.02 9.05
C LYS A 112 -41.46 49.07 10.37
N PRO A 113 -40.83 48.91 11.54
CA PRO A 113 -41.56 48.68 12.79
C PRO A 113 -42.32 49.92 13.24
N THR A 114 -43.65 49.84 13.25
CA THR A 114 -44.50 50.83 13.90
C THR A 114 -44.26 50.76 15.41
N ARG A 115 -43.73 51.87 15.95
CA ARG A 115 -43.27 52.09 17.32
C ARG A 115 -44.30 51.65 18.39
N GLY A 116 -44.24 50.39 18.81
CA GLY A 116 -45.12 49.78 19.82
C GLY A 116 -44.43 49.58 21.17
N ARG A 117 -44.70 50.47 22.12
CA ARG A 117 -44.17 50.46 23.50
C ARG A 117 -44.86 49.35 24.32
N GLY A 118 -44.11 48.40 24.88
CA GLY A 118 -44.70 47.30 25.67
C GLY A 118 -43.74 46.58 26.62
N ILE A 119 -43.68 47.02 27.88
CA ILE A 119 -43.07 46.25 28.99
C ILE A 119 -44.22 45.50 29.70
N ALA A 120 -44.30 44.18 29.55
CA ALA A 120 -45.11 43.28 30.38
C ALA A 120 -44.49 41.87 30.31
N ARG A 121 -43.83 41.39 31.38
CA ARG A 121 -44.40 40.61 32.49
C ARG A 121 -44.92 39.23 32.05
N GLY A 122 -44.33 38.17 32.59
CA GLY A 122 -44.60 36.79 32.18
C GLY A 122 -45.61 36.04 33.04
N SER A 123 -45.87 34.81 32.61
CA SER A 123 -46.48 33.68 33.32
C SER A 123 -46.22 32.44 32.44
N GLY A 124 -45.93 31.23 32.91
CA GLY A 124 -45.93 30.71 34.26
C GLY A 124 -46.74 29.41 34.34
N ILE A 125 -46.06 28.27 34.54
CA ILE A 125 -46.64 26.94 34.90
C ILE A 125 -47.37 26.30 33.67
N ALA A 126 -47.36 24.99 33.36
CA ALA A 126 -47.23 23.72 34.08
C ALA A 126 -46.59 22.64 33.14
N ARG A 127 -46.33 21.36 33.46
CA ARG A 127 -46.10 20.57 34.71
C ARG A 127 -45.63 19.15 34.30
N GLY A 128 -44.76 18.52 35.10
CA GLY A 128 -44.60 17.06 35.19
C GLY A 128 -43.28 16.48 34.64
N SER A 129 -42.69 15.42 35.18
CA SER A 129 -42.74 14.73 36.49
C SER A 129 -41.81 13.50 36.37
N ALA A 130 -41.06 13.21 37.43
CA ALA A 130 -40.57 11.88 37.84
C ALA A 130 -39.27 11.27 37.25
N ARG A 131 -38.39 10.89 38.21
CA ARG A 131 -37.32 9.86 38.17
C ARG A 131 -36.07 10.20 37.33
N GLY A 132 -34.84 9.97 37.79
CA GLY A 132 -34.38 9.51 39.11
C GLY A 132 -32.96 8.94 39.07
N ARG A 133 -32.29 8.86 40.24
CA ARG A 133 -30.89 8.39 40.46
C ARG A 133 -29.82 9.29 39.82
N GLY A 134 -28.66 9.38 40.46
CA GLY A 134 -27.54 10.17 39.98
C GLY A 134 -26.24 9.37 39.96
N ALA A 135 -25.17 9.99 39.48
CA ALA A 135 -23.80 9.63 39.79
C ALA A 135 -22.85 10.81 39.49
N ALA A 136 -21.83 10.94 40.34
CA ALA A 136 -20.60 11.72 40.26
C ALA A 136 -20.30 12.62 39.03
N ALA A 137 -19.96 13.88 39.32
CA ALA A 137 -18.98 14.65 38.55
C ALA A 137 -18.06 15.40 39.52
N SER A 138 -16.80 14.97 39.62
CA SER A 138 -15.76 15.59 40.46
C SER A 138 -15.13 16.81 39.79
N SER A 139 -14.73 17.80 40.59
CA SER A 139 -14.02 19.00 40.13
C SER A 139 -12.55 18.72 39.74
N GLY A 140 -11.97 19.56 38.87
CA GLY A 140 -10.58 19.44 38.42
C GLY A 140 -10.10 20.61 37.54
N ILE A 141 -9.72 21.72 38.18
CA ILE A 141 -8.96 22.86 37.63
C ILE A 141 -7.48 22.56 38.02
N PRO A 142 -6.39 22.83 37.24
CA PRO A 142 -6.04 24.18 36.78
C PRO A 142 -5.13 24.39 35.52
N SER A 143 -5.06 25.66 35.08
CA SER A 143 -3.90 26.51 34.62
C SER A 143 -2.59 25.88 34.07
N ARG A 144 -1.73 26.51 33.23
CA ARG A 144 -1.49 27.94 32.90
C ARG A 144 -0.46 28.09 31.74
N THR A 145 -0.59 29.11 30.85
CA THR A 145 0.51 29.74 30.01
C THR A 145 1.29 28.82 29.02
N VAL A 146 2.02 29.26 27.96
CA VAL A 146 2.60 30.57 27.57
C VAL A 146 2.62 30.79 26.02
N ARG A 147 2.42 32.04 25.58
CA ARG A 147 3.00 32.81 24.42
C ARG A 147 3.53 32.11 23.12
N PRO A 148 3.17 32.62 21.91
CA PRO A 148 3.86 32.31 20.64
C PRO A 148 4.94 33.34 20.26
N THR A 149 5.92 32.93 19.43
CA THR A 149 6.83 33.84 18.71
C THR A 149 7.08 33.36 17.26
N SER A 150 7.35 34.31 16.39
CA SER A 150 7.35 34.21 14.93
C SER A 150 8.60 33.58 14.28
N ALA A 151 8.37 32.94 13.13
CA ALA A 151 9.11 32.90 11.86
C ALA A 151 10.65 33.18 11.76
N ALA A 152 11.19 32.59 10.69
CA ALA A 152 12.50 32.83 10.05
C ALA A 152 13.72 32.07 10.60
N SER A 153 14.14 31.03 9.86
CA SER A 153 15.56 30.78 9.57
C SER A 153 15.67 29.90 8.33
N GLY A 154 16.54 30.28 7.38
CA GLY A 154 16.92 29.42 6.27
C GLY A 154 18.44 29.33 6.17
N ARG A 155 18.99 28.15 5.88
CA ARG A 155 20.38 28.02 5.41
C ARG A 155 20.70 26.63 4.83
N ARG A 156 20.89 26.64 3.50
CA ARG A 156 21.91 25.97 2.65
C ARG A 156 22.26 24.47 2.83
N PRO A 157 22.66 23.79 1.72
CA PRO A 157 22.87 22.33 1.68
C PRO A 157 24.28 21.91 2.13
N ALA A 158 24.42 20.62 2.45
CA ALA A 158 25.71 19.95 2.63
C ALA A 158 25.95 18.95 1.47
N SER A 159 27.17 18.98 0.92
CA SER A 159 27.62 18.14 -0.19
C SER A 159 28.81 17.27 0.22
N GLY A 160 28.79 16.00 -0.18
CA GLY A 160 29.90 15.05 -0.01
C GLY A 160 29.80 14.17 1.26
N ALA A 161 30.36 12.96 1.30
CA ALA A 161 30.93 12.16 0.21
C ALA A 161 31.04 10.68 0.62
N SER A 162 31.10 9.79 -0.38
CA SER A 162 31.80 8.49 -0.36
C SER A 162 31.34 7.33 0.55
N ALA A 163 30.94 6.26 -0.14
CA ALA A 163 31.37 4.86 0.06
C ALA A 163 31.02 4.07 1.34
N ALA A 164 30.05 3.16 1.21
CA ALA A 164 30.21 1.75 1.56
C ALA A 164 29.23 0.88 0.75
N SER A 165 29.75 0.01 -0.13
CA SER A 165 28.94 -0.91 -0.94
C SER A 165 28.70 -2.22 -0.18
N THR A 166 27.51 -2.40 0.40
CA THR A 166 27.07 -3.70 0.94
C THR A 166 26.07 -4.33 -0.03
N VAL A 167 26.48 -5.41 -0.69
CA VAL A 167 25.59 -6.23 -1.52
C VAL A 167 24.69 -7.06 -0.61
N SER A 168 23.52 -6.52 -0.28
CA SER A 168 22.44 -7.27 0.35
C SER A 168 21.55 -7.91 -0.73
N THR A 169 21.72 -9.22 -0.98
CA THR A 169 20.81 -9.99 -1.83
C THR A 169 19.49 -10.28 -1.11
N THR A 170 18.68 -9.24 -0.89
CA THR A 170 17.27 -9.37 -0.52
C THR A 170 16.42 -9.33 -1.78
N ALA A 171 15.95 -10.49 -2.23
CA ALA A 171 15.00 -10.62 -3.34
C ALA A 171 13.59 -10.14 -2.92
N GLY A 172 13.47 -8.84 -2.63
CA GLY A 172 12.24 -8.13 -2.25
C GLY A 172 11.78 -7.16 -3.33
N GLY A 173 11.71 -7.63 -4.58
CA GLY A 173 11.30 -6.80 -5.72
C GLY A 173 9.83 -6.39 -5.65
N THR A 174 9.59 -5.08 -5.53
CA THR A 174 8.42 -4.39 -6.12
C THR A 174 7.00 -4.94 -5.81
N MET A 175 6.76 -5.42 -4.59
CA MET A 175 5.43 -5.72 -4.02
C MET A 175 4.59 -4.44 -3.74
N GLY A 176 4.40 -3.58 -4.75
CA GLY A 176 3.69 -2.31 -4.61
C GLY A 176 2.89 -1.84 -5.84
N ARG A 177 3.08 -2.43 -7.03
CA ARG A 177 2.38 -2.02 -8.26
C ARG A 177 1.42 -3.04 -8.86
N TYR A 178 1.35 -4.27 -8.35
CA TYR A 178 0.56 -5.36 -8.96
C TYR A 178 -0.66 -5.82 -8.15
N GLY A 179 -0.94 -5.23 -6.98
CA GLY A 179 -2.03 -5.67 -6.08
C GLY A 179 -3.47 -5.49 -6.61
N HIS A 180 -3.63 -4.91 -7.81
CA HIS A 180 -4.91 -4.75 -8.50
C HIS A 180 -4.99 -5.58 -9.80
N VAL A 181 -3.89 -6.23 -10.20
CA VAL A 181 -3.87 -7.16 -11.32
C VAL A 181 -4.22 -8.54 -10.74
N GLN A 182 -5.31 -9.14 -11.22
CA GLN A 182 -5.63 -10.53 -10.88
C GLN A 182 -4.59 -11.43 -11.54
N SER A 183 -3.48 -11.69 -10.84
CA SER A 183 -2.45 -12.61 -11.32
C SER A 183 -3.09 -13.99 -11.50
N SER A 184 -3.01 -14.51 -12.73
CA SER A 184 -3.63 -15.77 -13.12
C SER A 184 -2.89 -16.96 -12.48
N GLY A 185 -3.07 -17.18 -11.17
CA GLY A 185 -2.74 -18.39 -10.41
C GLY A 185 -1.29 -18.90 -10.38
N TYR A 186 -0.40 -18.37 -11.23
CA TYR A 186 0.91 -18.93 -11.57
C TYR A 186 2.07 -17.99 -11.19
N GLY A 187 1.96 -17.36 -10.02
CA GLY A 187 3.15 -16.90 -9.30
C GLY A 187 3.92 -18.10 -8.71
N PRO A 188 5.23 -17.94 -8.40
CA PRO A 188 5.98 -18.99 -7.71
C PRO A 188 5.30 -19.34 -6.38
N ARG A 189 5.08 -20.64 -6.13
CA ARG A 189 4.40 -21.11 -4.92
C ARG A 189 5.11 -20.59 -3.67
N PRO A 190 4.38 -20.04 -2.67
CA PRO A 190 4.99 -19.72 -1.38
C PRO A 190 5.58 -21.01 -0.79
N ARG A 191 6.85 -20.96 -0.36
CA ARG A 191 7.44 -22.06 0.39
C ARG A 191 6.72 -22.12 1.73
N GLY A 192 6.13 -23.28 2.04
CA GLY A 192 5.34 -23.47 3.25
C GLY A 192 6.17 -23.26 4.52
N SER A 193 5.51 -22.72 5.53
CA SER A 193 5.91 -22.71 6.94
C SER A 193 5.67 -24.07 7.58
#